data_AF-A0A7J4SSH5-F1
#
_entry.id   AF-A0A7J4SSH5-F1
#
_cell.length_a   1.000
_cell.length_b   1.000
_cell.length_c   1.000
_cell.angle_alpha   90.00
_cell.angle_beta   90.00
_cell.angle_gamma   90.00
#
_symmetry.space_group_name_H-M   'P 1'
#
loop_
_entity.id
_entity.type
_entity.pdbx_description
1 polymer ?
#
loop_
_entity_poly.entity_id
_entity_poly.type
_entity_poly.pdbx_seq_one_letter_code
_entity_poly.pdbx_strand_id
1 'polypeptide(L)' 'MRVKRLAMLLSGLKQLQSHSIELEQYPTPGDLAARWLTDISSFGDLFEGCTVVDLGTGNGVLGLGAVTLGAGK' A
#
# COMPACT_ATOMS: atom_id res chain seq x y z
N MET A 1 -10.29 -6.24 6.22
CA MET A 1 -9.84 -7.37 5.36
C MET A 1 -8.87 -8.26 6.16
N ARG A 2 -8.74 -9.57 5.89
CA ARG A 2 -7.67 -10.37 6.53
C ARG A 2 -6.29 -9.95 5.98
N VAL A 3 -5.30 -9.75 6.85
CA VAL A 3 -3.93 -9.30 6.50
C VAL A 3 -3.32 -10.13 5.37
N LYS A 4 -3.39 -11.47 5.48
CA LYS A 4 -2.86 -12.38 4.45
C LYS A 4 -3.47 -12.17 3.06
N ARG A 5 -4.78 -11.84 3.00
CA ARG A 5 -5.47 -11.59 1.73
C ARG A 5 -5.00 -10.27 1.11
N LEU A 6 -4.86 -9.23 1.93
CA LEU A 6 -4.31 -7.95 1.49
C LEU A 6 -2.88 -8.12 0.97
N ALA A 7 -2.02 -8.86 1.69
CA ALA A 7 -0.65 -9.13 1.26
C ALA A 7 -0.59 -9.82 -0.12
N MET A 8 -1.41 -10.85 -0.35
CA MET A 8 -1.47 -11.52 -1.65
C MET A 8 -1.93 -10.59 -2.78
N LEU A 9 -2.89 -9.70 -2.51
CA LEU A 9 -3.35 -8.70 -3.49
C LEU A 9 -2.24 -7.71 -3.82
N LEU A 10 -1.57 -7.16 -2.81
CA LEU A 10 -0.51 -6.17 -2.98
C LEU A 10 0.74 -6.74 -3.65
N SER A 11 1.13 -7.97 -3.33
CA SER A 11 2.26 -8.65 -3.99
C SER A 11 1.98 -8.96 -5.46
N GLY A 12 0.70 -9.02 -5.87
CA GLY A 12 0.29 -9.24 -7.25
C GLY A 12 0.31 -7.96 -8.12
N LEU A 13 0.62 -6.80 -7.56
CA LEU A 13 0.68 -5.55 -8.31
C LEU A 13 1.81 -5.58 -9.35
N LYS A 14 1.56 -4.89 -10.47
CA LYS A 14 2.53 -4.79 -11.55
C LYS A 14 3.82 -4.18 -11.02
N GLN A 15 4.93 -4.85 -11.28
CA GLN A 15 6.26 -4.36 -10.96
C GLN A 15 6.71 -3.36 -12.02
N LEU A 16 7.50 -2.36 -11.60
CA LEU A 16 8.15 -1.44 -12.54
C LEU A 16 9.18 -2.23 -13.36
N GLN A 17 9.26 -1.94 -14.67
CA GLN A 17 10.16 -2.67 -15.56
C GLN A 17 11.60 -2.13 -15.53
N SER A 18 11.78 -0.89 -15.09
CA SER A 18 13.07 -0.25 -14.91
C SER A 18 13.06 0.52 -13.60
N HIS A 19 14.17 0.45 -12.87
CA HIS A 19 14.34 1.08 -11.56
C HIS A 19 15.56 2.00 -11.62
N SER A 20 15.37 3.26 -11.24
CA SER A 20 16.47 4.19 -10.99
C SER A 20 17.00 3.98 -9.58
N ILE A 21 18.28 3.66 -9.47
CA ILE A 21 18.99 3.50 -8.18
C ILE A 21 19.07 4.85 -7.46
N GLU A 22 19.31 5.93 -8.20
CA GLU A 22 19.40 7.29 -7.64
C GLU A 22 18.09 7.75 -6.98
N LEU A 23 16.96 7.18 -7.40
CA LEU A 23 15.63 7.44 -6.84
C LEU A 23 15.17 6.35 -5.88
N GLU A 24 16.02 5.36 -5.58
CA GLU A 24 15.70 4.25 -4.69
C GLU A 24 14.39 3.52 -5.06
N GLN A 25 14.17 3.27 -6.35
CA GLN A 25 12.94 2.64 -6.82
C GLN A 25 12.91 1.14 -6.52
N TYR A 26 12.52 0.78 -5.30
CA TYR A 26 12.16 -0.59 -4.92
C TYR A 26 10.71 -0.64 -4.42
N PRO A 27 9.92 -1.65 -4.84
CA PRO A 27 8.55 -1.79 -4.38
C PRO A 27 8.51 -2.17 -2.90
N THR A 28 7.54 -1.64 -2.15
CA THR A 28 7.26 -2.14 -0.81
C THR A 28 6.77 -3.59 -0.87
N PRO A 29 7.37 -4.54 -0.13
CA PRO A 29 6.89 -5.92 -0.06
C PRO A 29 5.43 -6.00 0.40
N GLY A 30 4.62 -6.83 -0.24
CA GLY A 30 3.18 -6.86 0.01
C GLY A 30 2.79 -7.32 1.42
N ASP A 31 3.60 -8.17 2.06
CA ASP A 31 3.43 -8.58 3.46
C ASP A 31 3.70 -7.42 4.42
N LEU A 32 4.78 -6.66 4.19
CA LEU A 32 5.10 -5.45 4.95
C LEU A 32 4.00 -4.39 4.78
N ALA A 33 3.60 -4.11 3.54
CA ALA A 33 2.55 -3.15 3.23
C ALA A 33 1.21 -3.52 3.88
N ALA A 34 0.80 -4.79 3.77
CA ALA A 34 -0.44 -5.26 4.36
C ALA A 34 -0.45 -5.18 5.89
N ARG A 35 0.68 -5.50 6.53
CA ARG A 35 0.81 -5.37 7.98
C ARG A 35 0.69 -3.90 8.38
N TRP A 36 1.46 -3.03 7.73
CA TRP A 36 1.50 -1.61 8.06
C TRP A 36 0.12 -0.94 7.89
N LEU A 37 -0.54 -1.14 6.76
CA LEU A 37 -1.86 -0.58 6.49
C LEU A 37 -2.94 -1.13 7.43
N THR A 38 -2.87 -2.41 7.80
CA THR A 38 -3.82 -2.98 8.77
C THR A 38 -3.60 -2.39 10.17
N ASP A 39 -2.34 -2.16 10.56
CA ASP A 39 -2.02 -1.53 11.85
C ASP A 39 -2.54 -0.07 11.87
N ILE A 40 -2.30 0.73 10.81
CA ILE A 40 -2.84 2.10 10.66
C ILE A 40 -4.38 2.10 10.77
N SER A 41 -5.05 1.17 10.09
CA SER A 41 -6.51 1.03 10.17
C SER A 41 -6.97 0.61 11.57
N SER A 42 -6.22 -0.25 12.25
CA SER A 42 -6.55 -0.72 13.61
C SER A 42 -6.36 0.37 14.66
N PHE A 43 -5.48 1.34 14.42
CA PHE A 43 -5.34 2.53 15.25
C PHE A 43 -6.40 3.61 14.96
N GLY A 44 -7.20 3.45 13.90
CA GLY A 44 -8.26 4.37 13.52
C GLY A 44 -7.81 5.51 12.59
N ASP A 45 -6.55 5.52 12.15
CA ASP A 45 -6.00 6.56 11.28
C ASP A 45 -6.33 6.32 9.78
N LEU A 46 -6.72 5.09 9.43
CA LEU A 46 -7.22 4.72 8.11
C LEU A 46 -8.65 4.18 8.25
N PHE A 47 -9.61 5.05 7.94
CA PHE A 47 -11.05 4.79 8.07
C PHE A 47 -11.79 5.05 6.75
N GLU A 48 -13.03 4.56 6.66
CA GLU A 48 -13.86 4.67 5.46
C GLU A 48 -14.03 6.14 5.03
N GLY A 49 -13.72 6.44 3.76
CA GLY A 49 -13.86 7.78 3.19
C GLY A 49 -12.77 8.78 3.58
N CYS A 50 -11.75 8.38 4.37
CA CYS A 50 -10.64 9.27 4.67
C CYS A 50 -9.83 9.62 3.41
N THR A 51 -9.14 10.77 3.44
CA THR A 51 -8.22 11.19 2.38
C THR A 51 -6.80 10.79 2.76
N VAL A 52 -6.10 10.11 1.86
CA VAL A 52 -4.73 9.62 2.06
C VAL A 52 -3.82 10.19 0.97
N VAL A 53 -2.60 10.57 1.36
CA VAL A 53 -1.57 10.98 0.41
C VAL A 53 -0.40 10.00 0.51
N ASP A 54 -0.07 9.35 -0.61
CA ASP A 54 1.06 8.43 -0.75
C ASP A 54 2.23 9.14 -1.47
N LEU A 55 3.22 9.60 -0.69
CA LEU A 55 4.37 10.34 -1.18
C LEU A 55 5.47 9.38 -1.65
N GLY A 56 5.90 9.52 -2.90
CA GLY A 56 6.85 8.56 -3.47
C GLY A 56 6.20 7.21 -3.77
N THR A 57 4.93 7.22 -4.20
CA THR A 57 4.06 6.04 -4.34
C THR A 57 4.63 4.87 -5.16
N GLY A 58 5.62 5.11 -6.02
CA GLY A 58 6.26 4.05 -6.82
C GLY A 58 5.23 3.34 -7.70
N ASN A 59 5.05 2.03 -7.50
CA ASN A 59 4.03 1.23 -8.18
C ASN A 59 2.65 1.26 -7.50
N GLY A 60 2.47 2.07 -6.47
CA GLY A 60 1.19 2.32 -5.81
C GLY A 60 0.83 1.36 -4.68
N VAL A 61 1.76 0.52 -4.19
CA VAL A 61 1.45 -0.53 -3.20
C VAL A 61 0.74 0.02 -1.96
N LEU A 62 1.20 1.14 -1.40
CA LEU A 62 0.60 1.72 -0.19
C LEU A 62 -0.72 2.43 -0.50
N GLY A 63 -0.75 3.30 -1.51
CA GLY A 63 -1.97 4.01 -1.91
C GLY A 63 -3.11 3.08 -2.34
N LEU A 64 -2.82 2.08 -3.18
CA LEU A 64 -3.82 1.08 -3.59
C LEU A 64 -4.27 0.22 -2.42
N GLY A 65 -3.35 -0.09 -1.48
CA GLY A 65 -3.70 -0.79 -0.25
C GLY A 65 -4.61 0.03 0.67
N ALA A 66 -4.38 1.34 0.78
CA ALA A 66 -5.23 2.26 1.53
C ALA A 66 -6.65 2.33 0.94
N VAL A 67 -6.78 2.48 -0.38
CA VAL A 67 -8.08 2.43 -1.08
C VAL A 67 -8.76 1.08 -0.89
N THR A 68 -8.00 -0.01 -0.96
CA THR A 68 -8.51 -1.38 -0.70
C THR A 68 -9.05 -1.57 0.72
N LEU A 69 -8.65 -0.72 1.66
CA LEU A 69 -9.11 -0.70 3.05
C LEU A 69 -10.17 0.37 3.35
N GLY A 70 -10.62 1.14 2.35
CA GLY A 70 -11.74 2.08 2.48
C GLY A 70 -11.36 3.56 2.36
N ALA A 71 -10.11 3.92 2.03
CA ALA A 71 -9.79 5.32 1.73
C ALA A 71 -10.60 5.81 0.51
N GLY A 72 -11.12 7.04 0.60
CA GLY A 72 -12.02 7.61 -0.41
C GLY A 72 -11.31 8.44 -1.48
N LYS A 73 -10.13 9.01 -1.16
CA LYS A 73 -9.34 9.83 -2.08
C LYS A 73 -7.86 9.80 -1.71
#